data_AF-A0A0E3RZL5-F1
#
_entry.id   AF-A0A0E3RZL5-F1
#
_cell.length_a   1.000
_cell.length_b   1.000
_cell.length_c   1.000
_cell.angle_alpha   90.00
_cell.angle_beta   90.00
_cell.angle_gamma   90.00
#
_symmetry.space_group_name_H-M   'P 1'
#
loop_
_entity.id
_entity.type
_entity.pdbx_description
1 polymer ?
#
loop_
_entity_poly.entity_id
_entity_poly.type
_entity_poly.pdbx_seq_one_letter_code
_entity_poly.pdbx_strand_id
1 'polypeptide(L)'
;MLIEQIPLKNGCALGLRFEMQKYPLLVIRAEKGFLMCGYLNVSAAEALGDAAAKVKGVQSFEDMLEATVVEATKFARDLGVEAGMAGREALEKMF
;
A
#
# COMPACT_ATOMS: atom_id res chain seq x y z
N MET A 1 11.42 -14.30 2.70
CA MET A 1 11.30 -12.84 2.56
C MET A 1 11.71 -12.48 1.15
N LEU A 2 10.86 -11.75 0.42
CA LEU A 2 11.12 -11.24 -0.91
C LEU A 2 11.08 -9.71 -0.83
N ILE A 3 12.09 -9.05 -1.39
CA ILE A 3 12.16 -7.59 -1.50
C ILE A 3 12.48 -7.28 -2.95
N GLU A 4 11.70 -6.42 -3.58
CA GLU A 4 11.91 -6.03 -4.98
C GLU A 4 11.51 -4.58 -5.23
N GLN A 5 12.06 -4.02 -6.30
CA GLN A 5 11.70 -2.71 -6.79
C GLN A 5 10.46 -2.83 -7.67
N ILE A 6 9.47 -1.97 -7.45
CA ILE A 6 8.22 -1.91 -8.21
C ILE A 6 8.22 -0.59 -8.99
N PRO A 7 8.51 -0.64 -10.30
CA PRO A 7 8.48 0.53 -11.16
C PRO A 7 7.05 1.06 -11.29
N LEU A 8 6.89 2.35 -11.03
CA LEU A 8 5.67 3.12 -11.25
C LEU A 8 6.00 4.29 -12.18
N LYS A 9 4.99 4.99 -12.66
CA LYS A 9 5.17 6.09 -13.61
C LYS A 9 5.92 7.27 -12.97
N ASN A 10 5.59 7.60 -11.73
CA ASN A 10 6.15 8.75 -11.02
C ASN A 10 7.41 8.43 -10.20
N GLY A 11 7.80 7.15 -10.10
CA GLY A 11 8.98 6.76 -9.34
C GLY A 11 9.10 5.24 -9.16
N CYS A 12 10.00 4.81 -8.28
CA CYS A 12 10.16 3.40 -7.94
C CYS A 12 9.81 3.16 -6.48
N ALA A 13 8.87 2.25 -6.22
CA ALA A 13 8.50 1.84 -4.88
C ALA A 13 9.28 0.58 -4.46
N LEU A 14 9.35 0.31 -3.16
CA LEU A 14 9.94 -0.91 -2.60
C LEU A 14 8.84 -1.86 -2.13
N GLY A 15 8.73 -3.02 -2.76
CA GLY A 15 7.88 -4.11 -2.32
C GLY A 15 8.57 -4.97 -1.28
N LEU A 16 7.87 -5.30 -0.19
CA LEU A 16 8.27 -6.32 0.76
C LEU A 16 7.15 -7.34 0.92
N ARG A 17 7.54 -8.61 0.75
CA ARG A 17 6.71 -9.78 0.99
C ARG A 17 7.36 -10.65 2.05
N PHE A 18 6.60 -10.93 3.10
CA PHE A 18 7.02 -11.81 4.17
C PHE A 18 5.97 -12.91 4.36
N GLU A 19 6.38 -14.16 4.20
CA GLU A 19 5.50 -15.30 4.45
C GLU A 19 5.21 -15.38 5.95
N MET A 20 3.93 -15.28 6.31
CA MET A 20 3.47 -15.61 7.67
C MET A 20 3.16 -17.11 7.72
N GLN A 21 2.15 -17.53 8.47
CA GLN A 21 1.74 -18.94 8.54
C GLN A 21 0.71 -19.34 7.47
N LYS A 22 -0.25 -18.45 7.16
CA LYS A 22 -1.38 -18.77 6.25
C LYS A 22 -1.45 -17.86 5.01
N TYR A 23 -1.13 -16.58 5.20
CA TYR A 23 -1.16 -15.57 4.14
C TYR A 23 0.08 -14.68 4.25
N PRO A 24 0.59 -14.14 3.14
CA PRO A 24 1.74 -13.26 3.18
C PRO A 24 1.39 -11.89 3.80
N LEU A 25 2.35 -11.32 4.51
CA LEU A 25 2.39 -9.89 4.81
C LEU A 25 2.98 -9.18 3.58
N LEU A 26 2.24 -8.24 3.02
CA LEU A 26 2.64 -7.50 1.82
C LEU A 26 2.55 -6.00 2.07
N VAL A 27 3.62 -5.29 1.73
CA VAL A 27 3.68 -3.82 1.73
C VAL A 27 4.43 -3.34 0.50
N ILE A 28 3.95 -2.26 -0.10
CA ILE A 28 4.62 -1.52 -1.17
C ILE A 28 4.82 -0.10 -0.66
N ARG A 29 6.08 0.31 -0.47
CA ARG A 29 6.44 1.61 0.10
C ARG A 29 6.91 2.55 -1.00
N ALA A 30 6.24 3.68 -1.15
CA ALA A 30 6.67 4.82 -1.96
C ALA A 30 7.47 5.83 -1.09
N GLU A 31 7.81 7.00 -1.65
CA GLU A 31 8.60 8.01 -0.93
C GLU A 31 7.85 8.58 0.27
N LYS A 32 6.59 8.99 0.07
CA LYS A 32 5.76 9.70 1.05
C LYS A 32 4.80 8.81 1.81
N GLY A 33 4.60 7.56 1.39
CA GLY A 33 3.59 6.68 1.96
C GLY A 33 3.71 5.23 1.52
N PHE A 34 2.72 4.41 1.88
CA PHE A 34 2.72 2.99 1.52
C PHE A 34 1.32 2.41 1.32
N LEU A 35 1.26 1.37 0.49
CA LEU A 35 0.11 0.50 0.30
C LEU A 35 0.36 -0.82 1.03
N MET A 36 -0.59 -1.30 1.82
CA MET A 36 -0.42 -2.55 2.57
C MET A 36 -1.67 -3.43 2.52
N CYS A 37 -1.45 -4.74 2.65
CA CYS A 37 -2.53 -5.73 2.64
C CYS A 37 -3.40 -5.68 3.92
N GLY A 38 -4.29 -6.66 4.05
CA GLY A 38 -5.32 -6.73 5.11
C GLY A 38 -4.80 -6.63 6.55
N TYR A 39 -3.51 -6.92 6.78
CA TYR A 39 -2.83 -6.80 8.07
C TYR A 39 -2.66 -5.34 8.54
N LEU A 40 -2.77 -4.35 7.66
CA LEU A 40 -2.70 -2.95 8.05
C LEU A 40 -3.86 -2.57 8.99
N ASN A 41 -3.52 -2.00 10.15
CA ASN A 41 -4.46 -1.27 10.99
C ASN A 41 -4.36 0.22 10.65
N VAL A 42 -5.37 0.77 9.97
CA VAL A 42 -5.35 2.17 9.51
C VAL A 42 -5.41 3.15 10.68
N SER A 43 -6.16 2.88 11.73
CA SER A 43 -6.18 3.72 12.94
C SER A 43 -4.79 3.83 13.60
N ALA A 44 -4.00 2.76 13.57
CA ALA A 44 -2.63 2.78 14.07
C ALA A 44 -1.72 3.63 13.19
N ALA A 45 -1.77 3.47 11.86
CA ALA A 45 -1.02 4.31 10.92
C ALA A 45 -1.40 5.79 11.03
N GLU A 46 -2.70 6.07 11.22
CA GLU A 46 -3.24 7.41 11.44
C GLU A 46 -2.67 8.05 12.72
N ALA A 47 -2.55 7.29 13.82
CA ALA A 47 -1.96 7.78 15.06
C ALA A 47 -0.45 8.05 14.93
N LEU A 48 0.23 7.34 14.03
CA LEU A 48 1.67 7.49 13.76
C LEU A 48 1.99 8.63 12.78
N GLY A 49 1.00 9.14 12.05
CA GLY A 49 1.23 10.19 11.06
C GLY A 49 1.51 9.68 9.64
N ASP A 50 1.34 8.38 9.39
CA ASP A 50 1.72 7.77 8.12
C ASP A 50 0.67 8.00 7.03
N ALA A 51 1.13 8.29 5.80
CA ALA A 51 0.31 8.17 4.60
C ALA A 51 0.21 6.70 4.19
N ALA A 52 -0.84 6.03 4.68
CA ALA A 52 -1.09 4.62 4.40
C ALA A 52 -2.44 4.40 3.69
N ALA A 53 -2.44 3.43 2.76
CA ALA A 53 -3.63 2.91 2.09
C ALA A 53 -3.73 1.38 2.25
N LYS A 54 -4.94 0.87 2.38
CA LYS A 54 -5.24 -0.54 2.65
C LYS A 54 -5.92 -1.21 1.46
N VAL A 55 -5.45 -2.40 1.09
CA VAL A 55 -6.12 -3.34 0.17
C VAL A 55 -6.35 -4.68 0.86
N LYS A 56 -7.28 -5.51 0.35
CA LYS A 56 -7.65 -6.81 0.92
C LYS A 56 -7.75 -7.88 -0.18
N GLY A 57 -7.67 -9.15 0.21
CA GLY A 57 -7.83 -10.28 -0.72
C GLY A 57 -6.63 -10.50 -1.66
N VAL A 58 -5.45 -10.01 -1.28
CA VAL A 58 -4.25 -10.00 -2.12
C VAL A 58 -3.22 -11.02 -1.63
N GLN A 59 -2.56 -11.66 -2.58
CA GLN A 59 -1.49 -12.64 -2.33
C GLN A 59 -0.26 -12.40 -3.19
N SER A 60 -0.16 -11.30 -3.93
CA SER A 60 1.03 -10.91 -4.70
C SER A 60 1.15 -9.39 -4.79
N PHE A 61 2.29 -8.87 -5.28
CA PHE A 61 2.41 -7.43 -5.53
C PHE A 61 1.54 -6.98 -6.70
N GLU A 62 1.36 -7.81 -7.74
CA GLU A 62 0.45 -7.48 -8.84
C GLU A 62 -0.99 -7.37 -8.33
N ASP A 63 -1.43 -8.33 -7.49
CA ASP A 63 -2.74 -8.27 -6.84
C ASP A 63 -2.91 -6.96 -6.06
N MET A 64 -1.87 -6.48 -5.38
CA MET A 64 -1.93 -5.21 -4.65
C MET A 64 -2.09 -4.01 -5.57
N LEU A 65 -1.44 -4.02 -6.74
CA LEU A 65 -1.51 -2.93 -7.71
C LEU A 65 -2.89 -2.85 -8.37
N GLU A 66 -3.53 -4.00 -8.60
CA GLU A 66 -4.87 -4.10 -9.19
C GLU A 66 -6.01 -3.96 -8.17
N ALA A 67 -5.77 -4.32 -6.90
CA ALA A 67 -6.79 -4.30 -5.87
C ALA A 67 -7.29 -2.88 -5.56
N THR A 68 -8.56 -2.80 -5.19
CA THR A 68 -9.22 -1.56 -4.79
C THR A 68 -8.84 -1.18 -3.36
N VAL A 69 -8.42 0.07 -3.17
CA VAL A 69 -8.19 0.65 -1.84
C VAL A 69 -9.50 0.67 -1.07
N VAL A 70 -9.52 0.03 0.09
CA VAL A 70 -10.71 -0.04 0.96
C VAL A 70 -10.73 1.04 2.03
N GLU A 71 -9.55 1.54 2.42
CA GLU A 71 -9.39 2.50 3.49
C GLU A 71 -8.05 3.23 3.33
N ALA A 72 -8.02 4.52 3.67
CA ALA A 72 -6.81 5.34 3.63
C ALA A 72 -6.79 6.29 4.83
N THR A 73 -5.59 6.55 5.34
CA THR A 73 -5.33 7.56 6.37
C THR A 73 -5.66 8.97 5.86
N LYS A 74 -5.83 9.95 6.76
CA LYS A 74 -5.97 11.36 6.35
C LYS A 74 -4.73 11.86 5.59
N PHE A 75 -3.53 11.45 5.99
CA PHE A 75 -2.28 11.87 5.35
C PHE A 75 -2.19 11.37 3.92
N ALA A 76 -2.64 10.14 3.64
CA ALA A 76 -2.76 9.63 2.27
C ALA A 76 -3.85 10.38 1.47
N ARG A 77 -4.99 10.72 2.10
CA ARG A 77 -6.05 11.53 1.47
C ARG A 77 -5.59 12.95 1.12
N ASP A 78 -4.75 13.56 1.95
CA ASP A 78 -4.16 14.88 1.68
C ASP A 78 -3.23 14.86 0.45
N LEU A 79 -2.70 13.68 0.10
CA LEU A 79 -1.94 13.43 -1.13
C LEU A 79 -2.84 13.06 -2.33
N GLY A 80 -4.16 12.95 -2.12
CA GLY A 80 -5.14 12.62 -3.15
C GLY A 80 -5.40 11.12 -3.31
N VAL A 81 -5.10 10.29 -2.31
CA VAL A 81 -5.50 8.88 -2.27
C VAL A 81 -6.91 8.74 -1.70
N GLU A 82 -7.82 8.09 -2.42
CA GLU A 82 -9.18 7.85 -1.95
C GLU A 82 -9.53 6.36 -1.96
N ALA A 83 -10.49 5.97 -1.13
CA ALA A 83 -11.08 4.62 -1.21
C ALA A 83 -11.79 4.45 -2.55
N GLY A 84 -11.70 3.27 -3.16
CA GLY A 84 -12.19 3.01 -4.51
C GLY A 84 -11.12 3.13 -5.61
N MET A 85 -9.99 3.79 -5.35
CA MET A 85 -8.86 3.84 -6.30
C MET A 85 -8.18 2.47 -6.43
N ALA A 86 -7.54 2.23 -7.58
CA ALA A 86 -6.64 1.08 -7.72
C ALA A 86 -5.38 1.30 -6.87
N GLY A 87 -4.80 0.23 -6.32
CA GLY A 87 -3.59 0.31 -5.50
C GLY A 87 -2.41 0.97 -6.24
N ARG A 88 -2.30 0.73 -7.55
CA ARG A 88 -1.34 1.42 -8.42
C ARG A 88 -1.55 2.93 -8.40
N GLU A 89 -2.77 3.41 -8.61
CA GLU A 89 -3.09 4.85 -8.61
C GLU A 89 -2.80 5.49 -7.26
N ALA A 90 -3.10 4.79 -6.16
CA ALA A 90 -2.79 5.26 -4.81
C ALA A 90 -1.28 5.45 -4.60
N LEU A 91 -0.45 4.50 -5.06
CA LEU A 91 1.00 4.62 -4.96
C LEU A 91 1.55 5.78 -5.82
N GLU A 92 0.99 6.02 -7.00
CA GLU A 92 1.39 7.15 -7.86
C GLU A 92 1.17 8.52 -7.21
N LYS A 93 0.27 8.62 -6.22
CA LYS A 93 0.01 9.82 -5.43
C LYS A 93 0.96 10.00 -4.25
N MET A 94 1.72 8.96 -3.89
CA MET A 94 2.57 8.92 -2.69
C MET A 94 4.08 9.04 -3.02
N PHE A 95 4.41 9.66 -4.16
CA PHE A 95 5.75 10.14 -4.50
C PHE A 95 5.87 11.64 -4.23
#